data_AF-A0A833JRH3-F1
#
_entry.id   AF-A0A833JRH3-F1
#
_cell.length_a   1.000
_cell.length_b   1.000
_cell.length_c   1.000
_cell.angle_alpha   90.00
_cell.angle_beta   90.00
_cell.angle_gamma   90.00
#
_symmetry.space_group_name_H-M   'P 1'
#
loop_
_entity.id
_entity.type
_entity.pdbx_description
1 polymer ?
#
loop_
_entity_poly.entity_id
_entity_poly.type
_entity_poly.pdbx_seq_one_letter_code
_entity_poly.pdbx_strand_id
1 'polypeptide(L)'
;MLAPAAWLPVIGPALRRAEEYTCDRYGVACCQSPEDIKAALAAIAAGDTRWQTINVDAFVGQVAVTNGFWMSFNEITGDYPWLTKRMAAAIALSEGREVSHPGRSKLAWFFALFVPRLGVGGGAASLLVMVAIVGILAAVAIPQYQEYVERSRYQDAYLEGLGVTDSVDAYVSEHQAWPGSMAELGYGGTFGGSGEDYTIDVYDGGVIGIEMGVDETGESEYIVLEPEVTDNGLFWSCYGQNAVEKLLPADCR
;
A
#
# COMPACT_ATOMS: atom_id res chain seq x y z
N MET A 1 0.06 32.96 -15.56
CA MET A 1 0.90 31.75 -15.42
C MET A 1 0.35 30.87 -14.28
N LEU A 2 -0.80 30.22 -14.48
CA LEU A 2 -1.49 29.44 -13.43
C LEU A 2 -1.48 27.92 -13.69
N ALA A 3 -1.04 27.49 -14.88
CA ALA A 3 -1.20 26.11 -15.34
C ALA A 3 -0.48 25.05 -14.49
N PRO A 4 0.80 25.19 -14.07
CA PRO A 4 1.45 24.14 -13.30
C PRO A 4 0.93 24.06 -11.86
N ALA A 5 0.67 25.20 -11.21
CA ALA A 5 0.19 25.24 -9.83
C ALA A 5 -1.22 24.66 -9.67
N ALA A 6 -2.07 24.75 -10.71
CA ALA A 6 -3.42 24.22 -10.66
C ALA A 6 -3.49 22.69 -10.58
N TRP A 7 -2.45 21.97 -11.01
CA TRP A 7 -2.41 20.50 -11.06
C TRP A 7 -1.74 19.88 -9.83
N LEU A 8 -0.97 20.68 -9.08
CA LEU A 8 -0.27 20.19 -7.90
C LEU A 8 -1.25 19.88 -6.76
N PRO A 9 -1.13 18.70 -6.12
CA PRO A 9 -1.84 18.38 -4.89
C PRO A 9 -1.66 19.49 -3.87
N VAL A 10 -2.74 19.79 -3.13
CA VAL A 10 -2.80 20.82 -2.09
C VAL A 10 -2.64 22.27 -2.57
N ILE A 11 -1.65 22.58 -3.42
CA ILE A 11 -1.38 23.94 -3.91
C ILE A 11 -2.51 24.43 -4.80
N GLY A 12 -2.95 23.62 -5.77
CA GLY A 12 -4.07 23.98 -6.65
C GLY A 12 -5.35 24.30 -5.87
N PRO A 13 -5.82 23.40 -4.99
CA PRO A 13 -6.96 23.66 -4.12
C PRO A 13 -6.74 24.86 -3.19
N ALA A 14 -5.56 25.02 -2.60
CA ALA A 14 -5.25 26.16 -1.74
C ALA A 14 -5.35 27.50 -2.48
N LEU A 15 -4.87 27.55 -3.73
CA LEU A 15 -4.99 28.73 -4.58
C LEU A 15 -6.45 29.07 -4.85
N ARG A 16 -7.29 28.09 -5.21
CA ARG A 16 -8.74 28.30 -5.41
C ARG A 16 -9.43 28.81 -4.16
N ARG A 17 -9.10 28.26 -2.99
CA ARG A 17 -9.63 28.77 -1.71
C ARG A 17 -9.19 30.21 -1.47
N ALA A 18 -7.95 30.58 -1.79
CA ALA A 18 -7.45 31.95 -1.66
C ALA A 18 -8.15 32.93 -2.64
N GLU A 19 -8.47 32.48 -3.86
CA GLU A 19 -9.28 33.24 -4.81
C GLU A 19 -10.68 33.52 -4.26
N GLU A 20 -11.35 32.52 -3.66
CA GLU A 20 -12.65 32.71 -3.00
C GLU A 20 -12.59 33.73 -1.86
N TYR A 21 -11.59 33.64 -0.97
CA TYR A 21 -11.41 34.67 0.08
C TYR A 21 -11.13 36.05 -0.50
N THR A 22 -10.42 36.14 -1.64
CA THR A 22 -10.18 37.42 -2.30
C THR A 22 -11.48 38.01 -2.83
N CYS A 23 -12.33 37.19 -3.47
CA CYS A 23 -13.67 37.59 -3.89
C CYS A 23 -14.53 38.07 -2.71
N ASP A 24 -14.48 37.37 -1.57
CA ASP A 24 -15.20 37.77 -0.35
C ASP A 24 -14.75 39.15 0.15
N ARG A 25 -13.44 39.44 0.13
CA ARG A 25 -12.89 40.75 0.51
C ARG A 25 -13.40 41.88 -0.40
N TYR A 26 -13.47 41.64 -1.70
CA TYR A 26 -14.09 42.60 -2.63
C TYR A 26 -15.58 42.78 -2.34
N GLY A 27 -16.30 41.70 -2.04
CA GLY A 27 -17.71 41.76 -1.64
C GLY A 27 -17.92 42.63 -0.39
N VAL A 28 -17.09 42.45 0.64
CA VAL A 28 -17.11 43.27 1.86
C VAL A 28 -16.91 44.76 1.55
N ALA A 29 -16.02 45.12 0.63
CA ALA A 29 -15.77 46.51 0.25
C ALA A 29 -16.94 47.15 -0.52
N CYS A 30 -17.79 46.34 -1.17
CA CYS A 30 -18.97 46.81 -1.91
C CYS A 30 -20.23 46.91 -1.03
N CYS A 31 -20.27 46.25 0.13
CA CYS A 31 -21.40 46.28 1.05
C CYS A 31 -21.43 47.60 1.84
N GLN A 32 -22.64 48.14 2.05
CA GLN A 32 -22.83 49.38 2.80
C GLN A 32 -23.00 49.11 4.30
N SER A 33 -23.49 47.93 4.66
CA SER A 33 -23.69 47.51 6.04
C SER A 33 -23.14 46.09 6.31
N PRO A 34 -22.82 45.76 7.57
CA PRO A 34 -22.50 44.39 7.99
C PRO A 34 -23.62 43.39 7.69
N GLU A 35 -24.86 43.86 7.61
CA GLU A 35 -26.03 42.98 7.44
C GLU A 35 -26.21 42.55 5.99
N ASP A 36 -25.76 43.38 5.04
CA ASP A 36 -25.68 43.00 3.63
C ASP A 36 -24.69 41.83 3.43
N ILE A 37 -23.57 41.85 4.16
CA ILE A 37 -22.56 40.79 4.12
C ILE A 37 -23.15 39.48 4.67
N LYS A 38 -23.80 39.56 5.84
CA LYS A 38 -24.48 38.40 6.45
C LYS A 38 -25.56 37.85 5.53
N ALA A 39 -26.39 38.71 4.93
CA ALA A 39 -27.44 38.32 4.00
C ALA A 39 -26.89 37.63 2.75
N ALA A 40 -25.85 38.18 2.12
CA ALA A 40 -25.23 37.61 0.92
C ALA A 40 -24.66 36.21 1.19
N LEU A 41 -23.90 36.04 2.27
CA LEU A 41 -23.31 34.75 2.63
C LEU A 41 -24.35 33.76 3.18
N ALA A 42 -25.40 34.25 3.85
CA ALA A 42 -26.54 33.44 4.27
C ALA A 42 -27.32 32.91 3.06
N ALA A 43 -27.49 33.70 2.00
CA ALA A 43 -28.11 33.28 0.76
C ALA A 43 -27.30 32.17 0.06
N ILE A 44 -25.97 32.25 0.10
CA ILE A 44 -25.10 31.18 -0.40
C ILE A 44 -25.23 29.91 0.46
N ALA A 45 -25.30 30.05 1.78
CA ALA A 45 -25.33 28.91 2.70
C ALA A 45 -26.69 28.20 2.80
N ALA A 46 -27.79 28.96 2.81
CA ALA A 46 -29.14 28.45 3.06
C ALA A 46 -30.07 28.55 1.84
N GLY A 47 -29.60 29.13 0.74
CA GLY A 47 -30.41 29.36 -0.47
C GLY A 47 -31.35 30.56 -0.35
N ASP A 48 -32.11 30.76 -1.42
CA ASP A 48 -33.04 31.88 -1.62
C ASP A 48 -34.21 31.92 -0.61
N THR A 49 -34.63 30.78 -0.09
CA THR A 49 -35.80 30.65 0.79
C THR A 49 -35.49 30.70 2.28
N ARG A 50 -34.30 30.29 2.71
CA ARG A 50 -33.99 30.09 4.15
C ARG A 50 -32.96 31.06 4.73
N TRP A 51 -32.34 31.90 3.91
CA TRP A 51 -31.33 32.85 4.36
C TRP A 51 -31.85 33.86 5.39
N GLN A 52 -33.13 34.22 5.33
CA GLN A 52 -33.74 35.14 6.30
C GLN A 52 -33.94 34.51 7.68
N THR A 53 -34.01 33.18 7.74
CA THR A 53 -34.29 32.44 8.98
C THR A 53 -33.05 31.82 9.62
N ILE A 54 -31.88 31.95 8.98
CA ILE A 54 -30.64 31.36 9.50
C ILE A 54 -30.17 32.10 10.76
N ASN A 55 -29.77 31.35 11.77
CA ASN A 55 -29.05 31.92 12.90
C ASN A 55 -27.57 32.06 12.53
N VAL A 56 -27.17 33.28 12.14
CA VAL A 56 -25.81 33.59 11.69
C VAL A 56 -24.78 33.31 12.78
N ASP A 57 -25.07 33.66 14.03
CA ASP A 57 -24.12 33.47 15.15
C ASP A 57 -23.86 31.98 15.41
N ALA A 58 -24.91 31.16 15.40
CA ALA A 58 -24.79 29.71 15.52
C ALA A 58 -24.04 29.10 14.33
N PHE A 59 -24.30 29.59 13.11
CA PHE A 59 -23.62 29.14 11.90
C PHE A 59 -22.12 29.47 11.92
N VAL A 60 -21.74 30.70 12.25
CA VAL A 60 -20.34 31.11 12.42
C VAL A 60 -19.69 30.38 13.59
N GLY A 61 -20.42 30.10 14.66
CA GLY A 61 -19.94 29.29 15.80
C GLY A 61 -19.45 27.90 15.41
N GLN A 62 -19.97 27.33 14.31
CA GLN A 62 -19.49 26.03 13.78
C GLN A 62 -18.05 26.08 13.28
N VAL A 63 -17.45 27.26 13.07
CA VAL A 63 -16.02 27.37 12.75
C VAL A 63 -15.17 26.66 13.80
N ALA A 64 -15.55 26.68 15.08
CA ALA A 64 -14.79 26.04 16.15
C ALA A 64 -14.61 24.52 15.96
N VAL A 65 -15.54 23.84 15.28
CA VAL A 65 -15.52 22.39 15.03
C VAL A 65 -14.95 22.01 13.67
N THR A 66 -14.39 22.97 12.93
CA THR A 66 -13.73 22.71 11.63
C THR A 66 -12.29 22.20 11.75
N ASN A 67 -11.94 21.67 12.92
CA ASN A 67 -10.65 21.08 13.24
C ASN A 67 -10.71 19.53 13.13
N GLY A 68 -9.59 18.87 13.43
CA GLY A 68 -9.50 17.42 13.36
C GLY A 68 -9.20 16.90 11.95
N PHE A 69 -9.03 15.58 11.83
CA PHE A 69 -8.50 14.95 10.62
C PHE A 69 -9.42 15.16 9.41
N TRP A 70 -10.68 14.73 9.48
CA TRP A 70 -11.59 14.74 8.34
C TRP A 70 -11.97 16.15 7.86
N MET A 71 -12.22 17.07 8.78
CA MET A 71 -12.49 18.47 8.43
C MET A 71 -11.28 19.11 7.75
N SER A 72 -10.08 18.88 8.28
CA SER A 72 -8.84 19.39 7.67
C SER A 72 -8.57 18.75 6.31
N PHE A 73 -8.76 17.43 6.20
CA PHE A 73 -8.46 16.68 4.99
C PHE A 73 -9.39 17.08 3.84
N ASN A 74 -10.69 17.19 4.11
CA ASN A 74 -11.66 17.69 3.12
C ASN A 74 -11.36 19.14 2.72
N GLU A 75 -11.02 20.00 3.68
CA GLU A 75 -10.66 21.39 3.38
C GLU A 75 -9.39 21.50 2.54
N ILE A 76 -8.35 20.70 2.82
CA ILE A 76 -7.07 20.77 2.12
C ILE A 76 -7.22 20.29 0.67
N THR A 77 -8.00 19.24 0.45
CA THR A 77 -8.20 18.61 -0.86
C THR A 77 -9.32 19.26 -1.69
N GLY A 78 -10.19 20.06 -1.06
CA GLY A 78 -11.31 20.74 -1.72
C GLY A 78 -10.97 22.12 -2.29
N ASP A 79 -11.54 22.46 -3.44
CA ASP A 79 -11.31 23.76 -4.09
C ASP A 79 -12.04 24.94 -3.41
N TYR A 80 -12.99 24.66 -2.52
CA TYR A 80 -13.81 25.66 -1.85
C TYR A 80 -13.56 25.68 -0.32
N PRO A 81 -13.46 26.87 0.30
CA PRO A 81 -13.39 26.96 1.75
C PRO A 81 -14.77 26.69 2.38
N TRP A 82 -14.77 26.23 3.63
CA TRP A 82 -16.00 26.12 4.41
C TRP A 82 -16.73 27.46 4.48
N LEU A 83 -18.03 27.47 4.16
CA LEU A 83 -18.86 28.68 4.16
C LEU A 83 -18.89 29.37 5.54
N THR A 84 -18.86 28.59 6.62
CA THR A 84 -18.78 29.11 7.99
C THR A 84 -17.50 29.92 8.22
N LYS A 85 -16.36 29.46 7.69
CA LYS A 85 -15.07 30.18 7.75
C LYS A 85 -15.08 31.45 6.89
N ARG A 86 -15.65 31.37 5.68
CA ARG A 86 -15.82 32.53 4.79
C ARG A 86 -16.65 33.62 5.46
N MET A 87 -17.80 33.24 6.04
CA MET A 87 -18.67 34.17 6.73
C MET A 87 -18.01 34.79 7.95
N ALA A 88 -17.31 34.01 8.76
CA ALA A 88 -16.53 34.52 9.88
C ALA A 88 -15.47 35.55 9.43
N ALA A 89 -14.70 35.22 8.39
CA ALA A 89 -13.65 36.08 7.86
C ALA A 89 -14.21 37.39 7.28
N ALA A 90 -15.33 37.33 6.55
CA ALA A 90 -15.97 38.51 5.97
C ALA A 90 -16.54 39.47 7.03
N ILE A 91 -17.20 38.94 8.06
CA ILE A 91 -17.76 39.74 9.17
C ILE A 91 -16.62 40.40 9.97
N ALA A 92 -15.57 39.66 10.30
CA ALA A 92 -14.48 40.26 11.06
C ALA A 92 -13.73 41.33 10.24
N LEU A 93 -13.57 41.12 8.93
CA LEU A 93 -12.95 42.10 8.06
C LEU A 93 -13.72 43.42 8.01
N SER A 94 -15.06 43.38 7.96
CA SER A 94 -15.88 44.60 7.99
C SER A 94 -15.77 45.36 9.32
N GLU A 95 -15.46 44.65 10.40
CA GLU A 95 -15.21 45.23 11.72
C GLU A 95 -13.73 45.62 11.95
N GLY A 96 -12.86 45.45 10.95
CA GLY A 96 -11.42 45.72 11.07
C GLY A 96 -10.68 44.75 11.99
N ARG A 97 -11.25 43.56 12.24
CA ARG A 97 -10.66 42.48 13.04
C ARG A 97 -10.07 41.39 12.15
N GLU A 98 -9.03 40.73 12.63
CA GLU A 98 -8.48 39.52 12.00
C GLU A 98 -9.10 38.27 12.62
N VAL A 99 -9.52 37.30 11.79
CA VAL A 99 -9.99 35.99 12.25
C VAL A 99 -8.85 35.00 12.25
N SER A 100 -8.66 34.34 13.39
CA SER A 100 -7.88 33.11 13.46
C SER A 100 -8.79 31.90 13.27
N HIS A 101 -8.55 31.10 12.24
CA HIS A 101 -9.23 29.82 12.07
C HIS A 101 -8.53 28.71 12.86
N PRO A 102 -9.25 27.66 13.26
CA PRO A 102 -8.62 26.50 13.88
C PRO A 102 -7.52 25.89 13.00
N GLY A 103 -6.46 25.42 13.65
CA GLY A 103 -5.34 24.76 12.99
C GLY A 103 -5.77 23.48 12.26
N ARG A 104 -5.09 23.19 11.15
CA ARG A 104 -5.30 21.98 10.36
C ARG A 104 -4.47 20.83 10.91
N SER A 105 -5.00 19.61 10.84
CA SER A 105 -4.29 18.39 11.26
C SER A 105 -3.05 18.13 10.38
N LYS A 106 -1.92 17.80 11.01
CA LYS A 106 -0.68 17.40 10.31
C LYS A 106 -0.87 16.12 9.50
N LEU A 107 -1.64 15.17 10.03
CA LEU A 107 -1.93 13.91 9.35
C LEU A 107 -2.74 14.15 8.06
N ALA A 108 -3.67 15.10 8.10
CA ALA A 108 -4.44 15.49 6.92
C ALA A 108 -3.55 16.08 5.82
N TRP A 109 -2.55 16.89 6.19
CA TRP A 109 -1.55 17.42 5.24
C TRP A 109 -0.74 16.32 4.58
N PHE A 110 -0.27 15.33 5.36
CA PHE A 110 0.48 14.20 4.83
C PHE A 110 -0.32 13.44 3.78
N PHE A 111 -1.55 13.01 4.10
CA PHE A 111 -2.36 12.26 3.15
C PHE A 111 -2.82 13.10 1.96
N ALA A 112 -3.11 14.39 2.15
CA ALA A 112 -3.55 15.26 1.06
C ALA A 112 -2.47 15.49 -0.01
N LEU A 113 -1.19 15.32 0.31
CA LEU A 113 -0.09 15.40 -0.66
C LEU A 113 -0.21 14.34 -1.77
N PHE A 114 -0.78 13.18 -1.44
CA PHE A 114 -0.92 12.05 -2.34
C PHE A 114 -2.27 12.04 -3.08
N VAL A 115 -3.14 13.01 -2.80
CA VAL A 115 -4.47 13.10 -3.40
C VAL A 115 -4.39 14.00 -4.64
N PRO A 116 -4.53 13.45 -5.86
CA PRO A 116 -4.49 14.26 -7.07
C PRO A 116 -5.71 15.17 -7.16
N ARG A 117 -5.51 16.37 -7.70
CA ARG A 117 -6.60 17.30 -7.99
C ARG A 117 -7.26 16.90 -9.32
N LEU A 118 -8.29 16.07 -9.23
CA LEU A 118 -9.17 15.76 -10.34
C LEU A 118 -10.39 16.66 -10.18
N GLY A 119 -10.58 17.62 -11.09
CA GLY A 119 -11.49 18.77 -10.98
C GLY A 119 -13.01 18.46 -10.90
N VAL A 120 -13.39 17.29 -10.38
CA VAL A 120 -14.77 16.83 -10.22
C VAL A 120 -15.00 16.57 -8.72
N GLY A 121 -15.76 17.45 -8.06
CA GLY A 121 -16.39 17.15 -6.76
C GLY A 121 -15.43 16.95 -5.57
N GLY A 122 -14.78 18.02 -5.14
CA GLY A 122 -13.75 18.06 -4.09
C GLY A 122 -13.96 17.12 -2.89
N GLY A 123 -12.84 16.62 -2.36
CA GLY A 123 -12.74 15.81 -1.15
C GLY A 123 -13.22 14.36 -1.29
N ALA A 124 -14.48 14.13 -1.68
CA ALA A 124 -15.07 12.79 -1.72
C ALA A 124 -14.66 11.99 -2.98
N ALA A 125 -14.72 12.60 -4.17
CA ALA A 125 -14.28 11.93 -5.40
C ALA A 125 -12.77 11.67 -5.40
N SER A 126 -12.01 12.59 -4.83
CA SER A 126 -10.56 12.48 -4.71
C SER A 126 -10.12 11.37 -3.73
N LEU A 127 -10.93 11.08 -2.71
CA LEU A 127 -10.73 9.93 -1.82
C LEU A 127 -10.93 8.58 -2.52
N LEU A 128 -11.96 8.45 -3.34
CA LEU A 128 -12.21 7.22 -4.09
C LEU A 128 -11.06 6.90 -5.05
N VAL A 129 -10.48 7.93 -5.67
CA VAL A 129 -9.32 7.76 -6.55
C VAL A 129 -8.08 7.35 -5.77
N MET A 130 -7.83 7.92 -4.59
CA MET A 130 -6.74 7.46 -3.72
C MET A 130 -6.87 5.96 -3.42
N VAL A 131 -8.06 5.53 -2.98
CA VAL A 131 -8.32 4.11 -2.66
C VAL A 131 -8.12 3.22 -3.89
N ALA A 132 -8.57 3.66 -5.06
CA ALA A 132 -8.39 2.92 -6.31
C ALA A 132 -6.90 2.78 -6.68
N ILE A 133 -6.10 3.84 -6.56
CA ILE A 133 -4.65 3.80 -6.84
C ILE A 133 -3.95 2.82 -5.89
N VAL A 134 -4.25 2.89 -4.59
CA VAL A 134 -3.68 1.97 -3.59
C VAL A 134 -4.09 0.52 -3.91
N GLY A 135 -5.34 0.29 -4.28
CA GLY A 135 -5.83 -1.04 -4.66
C GLY A 135 -5.10 -1.62 -5.88
N ILE A 136 -4.87 -0.81 -6.92
CA ILE A 136 -4.12 -1.22 -8.12
C ILE A 136 -2.66 -1.55 -7.76
N LEU A 137 -2.01 -0.70 -6.96
CA LEU A 137 -0.63 -0.96 -6.52
C LEU A 137 -0.52 -2.24 -5.69
N ALA A 138 -1.46 -2.47 -4.78
CA ALA A 138 -1.49 -3.68 -3.96
C ALA A 138 -1.72 -4.95 -4.80
N ALA A 139 -2.61 -4.90 -5.79
CA ALA A 139 -2.91 -6.02 -6.67
C ALA A 139 -1.69 -6.49 -7.49
N VAL A 140 -0.77 -5.58 -7.82
CA VAL A 140 0.48 -5.93 -8.52
C VAL A 140 1.58 -6.33 -7.53
N ALA A 141 1.72 -5.60 -6.42
CA ALA A 141 2.83 -5.80 -5.48
C ALA A 141 2.72 -7.09 -4.65
N ILE A 142 1.50 -7.46 -4.21
CA ILE A 142 1.30 -8.65 -3.36
C ILE A 142 1.71 -9.95 -4.06
N PRO A 143 1.21 -10.29 -5.26
CA PRO A 143 1.57 -11.56 -5.90
C PRO A 143 3.08 -11.62 -6.22
N GLN A 144 3.67 -10.49 -6.61
CA GLN A 144 5.09 -10.42 -6.92
C GLN A 144 5.96 -10.61 -5.67
N TYR A 145 5.52 -10.12 -4.52
CA TYR A 145 6.19 -10.34 -3.24
C TYR A 145 6.07 -11.81 -2.79
N GLN A 146 4.88 -12.41 -2.93
CA GLN A 146 4.66 -13.82 -2.61
C GLN A 146 5.59 -14.73 -3.42
N GLU A 147 5.67 -14.51 -4.73
CA GLU A 147 6.56 -15.26 -5.61
C GLU A 147 8.05 -15.12 -5.22
N TYR A 148 8.47 -13.92 -4.80
CA TYR A 148 9.84 -13.70 -4.34
C TYR A 148 10.14 -14.50 -3.05
N VAL A 149 9.21 -14.51 -2.10
CA VAL A 149 9.35 -15.28 -0.85
C VAL A 149 9.39 -16.78 -1.14
N GLU A 150 8.52 -17.28 -2.01
CA GLU A 150 8.52 -18.68 -2.44
C GLU A 150 9.83 -19.07 -3.14
N ARG A 151 10.33 -18.23 -4.05
CA ARG A 151 11.62 -18.49 -4.70
C ARG A 151 12.79 -18.50 -3.72
N SER A 152 12.75 -17.64 -2.69
CA SER A 152 13.74 -17.69 -1.61
C SER A 152 13.66 -19.02 -0.87
N ARG A 153 12.45 -19.48 -0.54
CA ARG A 153 12.22 -20.77 0.13
C ARG A 153 12.78 -21.94 -0.69
N TYR A 154 12.52 -21.97 -2.00
CA TYR A 154 13.07 -22.98 -2.92
C TYR A 154 14.61 -22.94 -2.98
N GLN A 155 15.20 -21.75 -2.93
CA GLN A 155 16.66 -21.60 -2.90
C GLN A 155 17.27 -22.09 -1.59
N ASP A 156 16.64 -21.78 -0.45
CA ASP A 156 17.12 -22.19 0.86
C ASP A 156 17.05 -23.72 1.00
N ALA A 157 15.92 -24.33 0.60
CA ALA A 157 15.75 -25.78 0.60
C ALA A 157 16.77 -26.50 -0.30
N TYR A 158 17.05 -25.95 -1.49
CA TYR A 158 18.07 -26.48 -2.39
C TYR A 158 19.48 -26.44 -1.78
N LEU A 159 19.85 -25.33 -1.12
CA LEU A 159 21.16 -25.22 -0.47
C LEU A 159 21.33 -26.22 0.67
N GLU A 160 20.26 -26.53 1.40
CA GLU A 160 20.28 -27.56 2.44
C GLU A 160 20.33 -28.97 1.85
N GLY A 161 19.62 -29.22 0.75
CA GLY A 161 19.70 -30.47 0.01
C GLY A 161 21.11 -30.77 -0.51
N LEU A 162 21.84 -29.75 -0.98
CA LEU A 162 23.26 -29.87 -1.33
C LEU A 162 24.14 -30.23 -0.12
N GLY A 163 23.77 -29.87 1.10
CA GLY A 163 24.47 -30.37 2.30
C GLY A 163 24.28 -31.88 2.50
N VAL A 164 23.15 -32.42 2.08
CA VAL A 164 22.86 -33.86 2.16
C VAL A 164 23.62 -34.64 1.07
N THR A 165 23.84 -34.07 -0.12
CA THR A 165 24.65 -34.72 -1.17
C THR A 165 26.06 -35.05 -0.68
N ASP A 166 26.70 -34.15 0.07
CA ASP A 166 28.01 -34.39 0.67
C ASP A 166 28.01 -35.60 1.62
N SER A 167 26.90 -35.81 2.34
CA SER A 167 26.72 -36.95 3.25
C SER A 167 26.52 -38.25 2.47
N VAL A 168 25.75 -38.21 1.37
CA VAL A 168 25.56 -39.35 0.46
C VAL A 168 26.89 -39.75 -0.19
N ASP A 169 27.65 -38.78 -0.70
CA ASP A 169 28.95 -39.00 -1.34
C ASP A 169 29.94 -39.68 -0.38
N ALA A 170 29.96 -39.26 0.88
CA ALA A 170 30.78 -39.89 1.92
C ALA A 170 30.33 -41.34 2.18
N TYR A 171 29.03 -41.60 2.29
CA TYR A 171 28.49 -42.94 2.51
C TYR A 171 28.81 -43.89 1.37
N VAL A 172 28.60 -43.46 0.12
CA VAL A 172 28.92 -44.25 -1.09
C VAL A 172 30.41 -44.54 -1.16
N SER A 173 31.27 -43.57 -0.81
CA SER A 173 32.72 -43.76 -0.78
C SER A 173 33.15 -44.80 0.25
N GLU A 174 32.55 -44.82 1.44
CA GLU A 174 32.90 -45.75 2.52
C GLU A 174 32.30 -47.15 2.33
N HIS A 175 31.02 -47.24 1.97
CA HIS A 175 30.26 -48.49 1.96
C HIS A 175 30.15 -49.14 0.58
N GLN A 176 30.51 -48.41 -0.50
CA GLN A 176 30.34 -48.87 -1.89
C GLN A 176 28.90 -49.28 -2.22
N ALA A 177 27.93 -48.68 -1.53
CA ALA A 177 26.50 -48.90 -1.67
C ALA A 177 25.75 -47.57 -1.51
N TRP A 178 24.56 -47.48 -2.10
CA TRP A 178 23.69 -46.30 -1.97
C TRP A 178 22.95 -46.33 -0.64
N PRO A 179 22.80 -45.18 0.05
CA PRO A 179 21.95 -45.09 1.22
C PRO A 179 20.48 -45.26 0.80
N GLY A 180 19.73 -46.05 1.56
CA GLY A 180 18.29 -46.26 1.34
C GLY A 180 17.40 -45.34 2.19
N SER A 181 17.98 -44.60 3.14
CA SER A 181 17.25 -43.66 3.99
C SER A 181 18.19 -42.65 4.66
N MET A 182 17.62 -41.52 5.12
CA MET A 182 18.33 -40.51 5.91
C MET A 182 18.95 -41.06 7.21
N ALA A 183 18.36 -42.12 7.79
CA ALA A 183 18.86 -42.74 9.02
C ALA A 183 20.25 -43.39 8.85
N GLU A 184 20.54 -43.92 7.67
CA GLU A 184 21.85 -44.53 7.34
C GLU A 184 22.96 -43.49 7.23
N LEU A 185 22.59 -42.25 6.90
CA LEU A 185 23.48 -41.09 6.81
C LEU A 185 23.73 -40.42 8.17
N GLY A 186 23.18 -40.98 9.26
CA GLY A 186 23.34 -40.44 10.61
C GLY A 186 22.38 -39.30 10.97
N TYR A 187 21.38 -39.02 10.12
CA TYR A 187 20.29 -38.11 10.45
C TYR A 187 19.23 -38.85 11.30
N GLY A 188 18.55 -38.12 12.19
CA GLY A 188 17.52 -38.69 13.06
C GLY A 188 16.19 -39.04 12.37
N GLY A 189 16.13 -38.95 11.04
CA GLY A 189 14.92 -39.04 10.22
C GLY A 189 14.97 -38.03 9.06
N THR A 190 13.81 -37.63 8.55
CA THR A 190 13.69 -36.54 7.57
C THR A 190 14.22 -35.23 8.15
N PHE A 191 14.86 -34.43 7.30
CA PHE A 191 15.38 -33.11 7.66
C PHE A 191 14.33 -32.04 7.31
N GLY A 192 14.10 -31.05 8.19
CA GLY A 192 13.07 -30.00 8.02
C GLY A 192 11.79 -30.12 8.89
N GLY A 193 11.67 -31.17 9.71
CA GLY A 193 10.39 -31.58 10.33
C GLY A 193 9.82 -30.75 11.51
N SER A 194 10.34 -29.57 11.86
CA SER A 194 9.68 -28.75 12.90
C SER A 194 9.92 -27.25 12.75
N GLY A 195 9.21 -26.63 11.79
CA GLY A 195 9.16 -25.17 11.63
C GLY A 195 9.56 -24.67 10.24
N GLU A 196 10.01 -25.56 9.36
CA GLU A 196 10.42 -25.27 7.98
C GLU A 196 9.37 -25.82 7.01
N ASP A 197 9.04 -25.05 5.98
CA ASP A 197 7.96 -25.33 5.01
C ASP A 197 8.38 -26.35 3.91
N TYR A 198 9.40 -27.19 4.17
CA TYR A 198 9.86 -28.25 3.27
C TYR A 198 10.41 -29.44 4.05
N THR A 199 10.44 -30.62 3.42
CA THR A 199 10.98 -31.86 4.00
C THR A 199 11.98 -32.49 3.04
N ILE A 200 13.16 -32.88 3.55
CA ILE A 200 14.21 -33.55 2.77
C ILE A 200 14.29 -35.00 3.19
N ASP A 201 14.24 -35.91 2.21
CA ASP A 201 14.45 -37.34 2.40
C ASP A 201 15.30 -37.96 1.28
N VAL A 202 15.85 -39.13 1.58
CA VAL A 202 16.67 -39.94 0.67
C VAL A 202 15.89 -41.19 0.30
N TYR A 203 15.84 -41.46 -1.00
CA TYR A 203 15.13 -42.57 -1.59
C TYR A 203 16.10 -43.60 -2.20
N ASP A 204 15.54 -44.72 -2.64
CA ASP A 204 16.29 -45.79 -3.31
C ASP A 204 17.17 -45.24 -4.44
N GLY A 205 18.42 -45.71 -4.49
CA GLY A 205 19.41 -45.24 -5.46
C GLY A 205 20.14 -43.97 -5.06
N GLY A 206 19.96 -43.48 -3.82
CA GLY A 206 20.64 -42.27 -3.33
C GLY A 206 20.04 -40.97 -3.84
N VAL A 207 18.82 -41.03 -4.39
CA VAL A 207 18.09 -39.85 -4.88
C VAL A 207 17.61 -39.04 -3.67
N ILE A 208 17.88 -37.74 -3.67
CA ILE A 208 17.42 -36.83 -2.63
C ILE A 208 16.19 -36.11 -3.16
N GLY A 209 15.06 -36.27 -2.47
CA GLY A 209 13.83 -35.54 -2.76
C GLY A 209 13.56 -34.50 -1.68
N ILE A 210 13.39 -33.26 -2.11
CA ILE A 210 13.03 -32.13 -1.26
C ILE A 210 11.57 -31.79 -1.54
N GLU A 211 10.66 -32.17 -0.66
CA GLU A 211 9.23 -31.86 -0.76
C GLU A 211 8.99 -30.40 -0.36
N MET A 212 8.54 -29.58 -1.32
CA MET A 212 8.31 -28.14 -1.15
C MET A 212 6.85 -27.80 -0.79
N GLY A 213 5.96 -28.79 -0.82
CA GLY A 213 4.52 -28.64 -0.60
C GLY A 213 3.69 -29.49 -1.56
N VAL A 214 2.44 -29.09 -1.76
CA VAL A 214 1.51 -29.70 -2.71
C VAL A 214 1.04 -28.65 -3.71
N ASP A 215 0.85 -29.05 -4.96
CA ASP A 215 0.34 -28.21 -6.03
C ASP A 215 -1.19 -27.96 -5.90
N GLU A 216 -1.77 -27.24 -6.87
CA GLU A 216 -3.21 -26.99 -6.91
C GLU A 216 -4.06 -28.28 -7.10
N THR A 217 -3.45 -29.37 -7.58
CA THR A 217 -4.11 -30.66 -7.82
C THR A 217 -4.00 -31.62 -6.63
N GLY A 218 -3.19 -31.27 -5.63
CA GLY A 218 -2.92 -32.07 -4.44
C GLY A 218 -1.77 -33.07 -4.62
N GLU A 219 -0.98 -32.93 -5.68
CA GLU A 219 0.26 -33.68 -5.90
C GLU A 219 1.44 -32.99 -5.21
N SER A 220 2.31 -33.74 -4.56
CA SER A 220 3.51 -33.18 -3.91
C SER A 220 4.48 -32.60 -4.95
N GLU A 221 5.00 -31.41 -4.66
CA GLU A 221 6.02 -30.72 -5.45
C GLU A 221 7.40 -31.05 -4.88
N TYR A 222 8.32 -31.49 -5.75
CA TYR A 222 9.69 -31.84 -5.33
C TYR A 222 10.76 -31.08 -6.11
N ILE A 223 11.84 -30.75 -5.40
CA ILE A 223 13.16 -30.56 -6.01
C ILE A 223 13.91 -31.89 -5.85
N VAL A 224 14.38 -32.46 -6.96
CA VAL A 224 15.05 -33.76 -6.99
C VAL A 224 16.52 -33.57 -7.32
N LEU A 225 17.39 -34.17 -6.50
CA LEU A 225 18.82 -34.30 -6.77
C LEU A 225 19.12 -35.78 -7.01
N GLU A 226 19.50 -36.11 -8.24
CA GLU A 226 19.74 -37.49 -8.68
C GLU A 226 21.24 -37.72 -8.93
N PRO A 227 21.84 -38.76 -8.33
CA PRO A 227 23.24 -39.09 -8.56
C PRO A 227 23.43 -39.82 -9.91
N GLU A 228 24.30 -39.28 -10.76
CA GLU A 228 24.73 -39.87 -12.02
C GLU A 228 26.17 -40.37 -11.92
N VAL A 229 26.35 -41.69 -12.02
CA VAL A 229 27.68 -42.31 -12.06
C VAL A 229 28.18 -42.35 -13.49
N THR A 230 29.33 -41.71 -13.73
CA THR A 230 30.04 -41.76 -15.02
C THR A 230 31.43 -42.36 -14.83
N ASP A 231 32.11 -42.69 -15.94
CA ASP A 231 33.50 -43.17 -15.92
C ASP A 231 34.48 -42.19 -15.24
N ASN A 232 34.08 -40.91 -15.10
CA ASN A 232 34.88 -39.82 -14.53
C ASN A 232 34.51 -39.46 -13.08
N GLY A 233 33.54 -40.16 -12.48
CA GLY A 233 33.11 -39.91 -11.09
C GLY A 233 31.59 -39.76 -10.94
N LEU A 234 31.20 -39.33 -9.75
CA LEU A 234 29.82 -39.08 -9.33
C LEU A 234 29.44 -37.62 -9.61
N PHE A 235 28.34 -37.42 -10.34
CA PHE A 235 27.76 -36.11 -10.65
C PHE A 235 26.33 -36.06 -10.10
N TRP A 236 25.81 -34.86 -9.86
CA TRP A 236 24.45 -34.65 -9.40
C TRP A 236 23.67 -33.87 -10.46
N SER A 237 22.56 -34.43 -10.92
CA SER A 237 21.58 -33.72 -11.75
C SER A 237 20.45 -33.19 -10.87
N CYS A 238 20.05 -31.93 -11.09
CA CYS A 238 18.94 -31.31 -10.38
C CYS A 238 17.79 -31.04 -11.33
N TYR A 239 16.57 -31.41 -10.94
CA TYR A 239 15.35 -31.06 -11.66
C TYR A 239 14.15 -30.95 -10.71
N GLY A 240 13.14 -30.18 -11.12
CA GLY A 240 11.86 -30.12 -10.41
C GLY A 240 10.89 -31.19 -10.89
N GLN A 241 10.22 -31.87 -9.96
CA GLN A 241 9.11 -32.77 -10.25
C GLN A 241 7.80 -32.14 -9.75
N ASN A 242 6.85 -31.92 -10.67
CA ASN A 242 5.59 -31.20 -10.40
C ASN A 242 5.74 -29.77 -9.85
N ALA A 243 6.98 -29.25 -9.76
CA ALA A 243 7.28 -27.91 -9.31
C ALA A 243 7.20 -26.88 -10.44
N VAL A 244 6.80 -25.66 -10.11
CA VAL A 244 6.77 -24.55 -11.06
C VAL A 244 8.20 -24.15 -11.46
N GLU A 245 8.54 -24.29 -12.74
CA GLU A 245 9.89 -24.03 -13.29
C GLU A 245 10.45 -22.65 -12.88
N LYS A 246 9.59 -21.65 -12.74
CA LYS A 246 9.97 -20.29 -12.35
C LYS A 246 10.50 -20.19 -10.91
N LEU A 247 10.04 -21.06 -10.01
CA LEU A 247 10.43 -21.09 -8.61
C LEU A 247 11.75 -21.85 -8.39
N LEU A 248 12.12 -22.71 -9.34
CA LEU A 248 13.32 -23.53 -9.24
C LEU A 248 14.61 -22.69 -9.28
N PRO A 249 15.65 -23.11 -8.54
CA PRO A 249 17.01 -22.59 -8.67
C PRO A 249 17.52 -22.65 -10.11
N ALA A 250 18.54 -21.85 -10.44
CA ALA A 250 19.06 -21.80 -11.80
C ALA A 250 19.67 -23.13 -12.27
N ASP A 251 20.22 -23.91 -11.35
CA ASP A 251 20.87 -25.19 -11.64
C ASP A 251 19.87 -26.35 -11.81
N CYS A 252 18.60 -26.13 -11.42
CA CYS A 252 17.54 -27.13 -11.41
C CYS A 252 16.47 -26.89 -12.50
N ARG A 253 16.75 -25.98 -13.43
CA ARG A 253 15.88 -25.59 -14.54
C ARG A 253 16.33 -26.21 -15.86
#